data_AF-A0A511YDC1-F1
#
_entry.id   AF-A0A511YDC1-F1
#
_cell.length_a   1.000
_cell.length_b   1.000
_cell.length_c   1.000
_cell.angle_alpha   90.00
_cell.angle_beta   90.00
_cell.angle_gamma   90.00
#
_symmetry.space_group_name_H-M   'P 1'
#
loop_
_entity.id
_entity.type
_entity.pdbx_description
1 polymer ?
#
loop_
_entity_poly.entity_id
_entity_poly.type
_entity_poly.pdbx_seq_one_letter_code
_entity_poly.pdbx_strand_id
1 'polypeptide(L)' 'MKKALFTVAILASAVYFAQVGINISTSKATLDVVATPSDITKTDGLIAPRITGNELKAKDALYTPNQYTKPEKILSSF' A
#
# COMPACT_ATOMS: atom_id res chain seq x y z
N MET A 1 23.20 30.54 -12.06
CA MET A 1 23.14 29.06 -12.08
C MET A 1 22.63 28.46 -10.77
N LYS A 2 23.16 28.82 -9.60
CA LYS A 2 22.75 28.25 -8.29
C LYS A 2 21.26 28.44 -7.94
N LYS A 3 20.67 29.59 -8.31
CA LYS A 3 19.25 29.89 -8.06
C LYS A 3 18.30 29.03 -8.91
N ALA A 4 18.65 28.80 -10.17
CA ALA A 4 17.90 27.93 -11.07
C ALA A 4 17.94 26.46 -10.61
N LEU A 5 19.11 25.99 -10.14
CA LEU A 5 19.26 24.64 -9.59
C LEU A 5 18.37 24.42 -8.35
N PHE A 6 18.27 25.41 -7.47
CA PHE A 6 17.43 25.33 -6.28
C PHE A 6 15.93 25.29 -6.62
N THR A 7 15.50 26.10 -7.59
CA THR A 7 14.11 26.08 -8.10
C THR A 7 13.75 24.74 -8.73
N VAL A 8 14.66 24.16 -9.52
CA VAL A 8 14.46 22.82 -10.12
C VAL A 8 14.39 21.74 -9.03
N ALA A 9 15.20 21.81 -7.99
CA ALA A 9 15.18 20.84 -6.89
C ALA A 9 13.86 20.88 -6.09
N ILE A 10 13.29 22.07 -5.85
CA ILE A 10 11.99 22.22 -5.17
C ILE A 10 10.84 21.72 -6.05
N LEU A 11 10.88 21.97 -7.36
CA LEU A 11 9.87 21.46 -8.28
C LEU A 11 9.94 19.94 -8.40
N ALA A 12 11.14 19.36 -8.34
CA ALA A 12 11.34 17.92 -8.37
C ALA A 12 10.80 17.22 -7.11
N SER A 13 10.84 17.83 -5.92
CA SER A 13 10.33 17.18 -4.71
C SER A 13 8.81 17.00 -4.71
N ALA A 14 8.05 17.81 -5.45
CA ALA A 14 6.60 17.73 -5.54
C ALA A 14 6.07 16.48 -6.28
N VAL A 15 6.93 15.78 -7.02
CA VAL A 15 6.54 14.58 -7.80
C VAL A 15 6.96 13.26 -7.14
N TYR A 16 7.64 13.30 -5.99
CA TYR A 16 7.99 12.09 -5.24
C TYR A 16 6.89 11.73 -4.26
N PHE A 17 6.23 10.60 -4.51
CA PHE A 17 5.32 9.98 -3.55
C PHE A 17 6.13 9.15 -2.54
N ALA A 18 5.88 9.35 -1.25
CA ALA A 18 6.51 8.56 -0.19
C ALA A 18 5.71 7.26 0.06
N GLN A 19 5.71 6.32 -0.90
CA GLN A 19 5.20 4.98 -0.63
C GLN A 19 6.24 4.16 0.14
N VAL A 20 5.78 3.42 1.15
CA VAL A 20 6.61 2.48 1.91
C VAL A 20 6.21 1.06 1.53
N GLY A 21 7.18 0.26 1.07
CA GLY A 21 7.01 -1.16 0.79
C GLY A 21 7.74 -2.01 1.82
N ILE A 22 7.05 -2.97 2.44
CA ILE A 22 7.67 -4.01 3.27
C ILE A 22 7.61 -5.31 2.48
N ASN A 23 8.78 -5.90 2.23
CA ASN A 23 8.92 -7.14 1.48
C ASN A 23 8.38 -7.04 0.01
N ILE A 24 8.39 -5.84 -0.57
CA ILE A 24 7.96 -5.57 -1.95
C ILE A 24 8.75 -4.42 -2.56
N SER A 25 9.14 -4.55 -3.83
CA SER A 25 9.93 -3.54 -4.56
C SER A 25 9.08 -2.41 -5.15
N THR A 26 7.79 -2.64 -5.35
CA THR A 26 6.91 -1.77 -6.12
C THR A 26 5.54 -1.67 -5.46
N SER A 27 5.45 -0.82 -4.42
CA SER A 27 4.23 -0.62 -3.64
C SER A 27 3.05 -0.12 -4.49
N LYS A 28 1.87 -0.72 -4.31
CA LYS A 28 0.60 -0.32 -4.95
C LYS A 28 -0.30 0.51 -4.04
N ALA A 29 0.10 0.69 -2.78
CA ALA A 29 -0.53 1.54 -1.80
C ALA A 29 0.50 2.41 -1.07
N THR A 30 0.04 3.35 -0.24
CA THR A 30 0.90 4.20 0.59
C THR A 30 1.77 3.39 1.55
N LEU A 31 1.19 2.34 2.15
CA LEU A 31 1.90 1.28 2.84
C LEU A 31 1.47 -0.04 2.21
N ASP A 32 2.42 -0.74 1.58
CA ASP A 32 2.19 -2.05 0.96
C ASP A 32 3.07 -3.09 1.65
N VAL A 33 2.44 -4.16 2.15
CA VAL A 33 3.08 -5.19 2.97
C VAL A 33 2.73 -6.54 2.39
N VAL A 34 3.73 -7.27 1.90
CA VAL A 34 3.55 -8.63 1.39
C VAL A 34 3.82 -9.64 2.50
N ALA A 35 2.78 -10.39 2.86
CA ALA A 35 2.86 -11.49 3.82
C ALA A 35 3.66 -12.68 3.28
N THR A 36 4.16 -13.52 4.17
CA THR A 36 4.85 -14.78 3.85
C THR A 36 4.04 -15.97 4.37
N PRO A 37 2.90 -16.33 3.75
CA PRO A 37 1.92 -17.26 4.31
C PRO A 37 2.44 -18.70 4.50
N SER A 38 3.53 -19.07 3.83
CA SER A 38 4.17 -20.38 3.99
C SER A 38 5.17 -20.44 5.15
N ASP A 39 5.56 -19.31 5.74
CA ASP A 39 6.55 -19.23 6.82
C ASP A 39 5.85 -19.12 8.18
N ILE A 40 5.60 -20.27 8.81
CA ILE A 40 4.88 -20.35 10.10
C ILE A 40 5.67 -19.81 11.29
N THR A 41 6.94 -19.44 11.10
CA THR A 41 7.80 -18.89 12.17
C THR A 41 7.75 -17.37 12.24
N LYS A 42 7.07 -16.73 11.26
CA LYS A 42 6.91 -15.29 11.20
C LYS A 42 5.50 -14.89 11.57
N THR A 43 5.42 -13.85 12.38
CA THR A 43 4.15 -13.20 12.72
C THR A 43 3.89 -12.06 11.74
N ASP A 44 2.70 -12.02 11.14
CA ASP A 44 2.25 -10.88 10.35
C ASP A 44 1.85 -9.74 11.29
N GLY A 45 2.81 -8.86 11.62
CA GLY A 45 2.63 -7.75 12.57
C GLY A 45 2.01 -6.49 11.96
N LEU A 46 0.80 -6.57 11.40
CA LEU A 46 0.09 -5.42 10.82
C LEU A 46 -1.20 -5.11 11.57
N ILE A 47 -1.32 -3.91 12.13
CA ILE A 47 -2.58 -3.39 12.68
C ILE A 47 -3.22 -2.47 11.63
N ALA A 48 -4.37 -2.86 11.10
CA ALA A 48 -5.13 -2.05 10.16
C ALA A 48 -5.73 -0.80 10.85
N PRO A 49 -6.08 0.26 10.09
CA PRO A 49 -6.80 1.41 10.63
C PRO A 49 -8.04 1.01 11.44
N ARG A 50 -8.23 1.62 12.62
CA ARG A 50 -9.37 1.34 13.52
C ARG A 50 -10.65 2.01 13.00
N ILE A 51 -11.20 1.45 11.94
CA ILE A 51 -12.47 1.86 11.34
C ILE A 51 -13.45 0.69 11.38
N THR A 52 -14.74 1.00 11.38
CA THR A 52 -15.79 -0.01 11.29
C THR A 52 -15.84 -0.65 9.90
N GLY A 53 -16.44 -1.83 9.79
CA GLY A 53 -16.64 -2.50 8.50
C GLY A 53 -17.46 -1.67 7.50
N ASN A 54 -18.43 -0.89 7.98
CA ASN A 54 -19.23 -0.01 7.13
C ASN A 54 -18.40 1.16 6.57
N GLU A 55 -17.54 1.77 7.39
CA GLU A 55 -16.63 2.83 6.95
C GLU A 55 -15.55 2.31 5.99
N LEU A 56 -15.10 1.07 6.17
CA LEU A 56 -14.20 0.41 5.23
C LEU A 56 -14.90 0.15 3.89
N LYS A 57 -16.09 -0.46 3.91
CA LYS A 57 -16.90 -0.76 2.72
C LYS A 57 -17.28 0.48 1.93
N ALA A 58 -17.56 1.60 2.60
CA ALA A 58 -17.84 2.88 1.94
C ALA A 58 -16.68 3.36 1.05
N LYS A 59 -15.46 2.84 1.25
CA LYS A 59 -14.26 3.16 0.46
C LYS A 59 -13.97 2.15 -0.65
N ASP A 60 -14.79 1.12 -0.87
CA ASP A 60 -14.55 0.05 -1.85
C ASP A 60 -14.29 0.59 -3.27
N ALA A 61 -15.00 1.65 -3.67
CA ALA A 61 -14.84 2.29 -4.98
C ALA A 61 -13.50 3.03 -5.17
N LEU A 62 -12.76 3.29 -4.09
CA LEU A 62 -11.43 3.93 -4.14
C LEU A 62 -10.29 2.93 -4.34
N TYR A 63 -10.57 1.63 -4.21
CA TYR A 63 -9.59 0.58 -4.47
C TYR A 63 -9.60 0.22 -5.96
N THR A 64 -8.42 0.00 -6.51
CA THR A 64 -8.20 -0.41 -7.90
C THR A 64 -7.82 -1.89 -7.98
N PRO A 65 -7.87 -2.51 -9.17
CA PRO A 65 -7.36 -3.87 -9.41
C PRO A 65 -5.98 -4.18 -8.84
N ASN A 66 -5.12 -3.18 -8.70
CA ASN A 66 -3.78 -3.35 -8.15
C ASN A 66 -3.74 -3.44 -6.61
N GLN A 67 -4.84 -3.10 -5.95
CA GLN A 67 -5.00 -3.14 -4.48
C GLN A 67 -5.97 -4.24 -4.05
N TYR A 68 -6.70 -4.85 -4.99
CA TYR A 68 -7.38 -6.11 -4.76
C TYR A 68 -6.33 -7.22 -4.72
N THR A 69 -6.03 -7.73 -3.54
CA THR A 69 -5.36 -9.03 -3.43
C THR A 69 -6.28 -10.08 -4.04
N LYS A 70 -5.76 -10.85 -5.00
CA LYS A 70 -6.48 -11.88 -5.77
C LYS A 70 -7.45 -12.67 -4.87
N PRO A 71 -8.78 -12.60 -5.07
CA PRO A 71 -9.73 -13.31 -4.22
C PRO A 71 -9.82 -14.76 -4.73
N GLU A 72 -8.80 -15.57 -4.51
CA GLU A 72 -8.82 -16.97 -4.98
C GLU A 72 -8.92 -18.01 -3.87
N LYS A 73 -9.24 -17.64 -2.61
CA LYS A 73 -9.36 -18.68 -1.57
C LYS A 73 -10.21 -18.40 -0.34
N ILE A 74 -11.23 -17.55 -0.44
CA ILE A 74 -12.20 -17.36 0.67
C ILE A 74 -13.64 -17.70 0.25
N LEU A 75 -13.96 -17.70 -1.05
CA LEU A 75 -15.32 -17.94 -1.55
C LEU A 75 -15.61 -19.40 -1.95
N SER A 76 -14.66 -20.32 -1.79
CA SER A 76 -14.85 -21.75 -2.10
C SER A 76 -14.84 -22.65 -0.86
N SER A 77 -14.89 -22.08 0.35
CA SER A 77 -14.83 -22.82 1.62
C SER A 77 -15.86 -22.37 2.66
N PHE A 78 -16.92 -21.69 2.24
CA PHE A 78 -18.16 -21.50 3.01
C PHE A 78 -19.35 -21.69 2.09
#